data_AF-H0EK22-F1
#
_entry.id   AF-H0EK22-F1
#
_cell.length_a   1.000
_cell.length_b   1.000
_cell.length_c   1.000
_cell.angle_alpha   90.00
_cell.angle_beta   90.00
_cell.angle_gamma   90.00
#
_symmetry.space_group_name_H-M   'P 1'
#
loop_
_entity.id
_entity.type
_entity.pdbx_description
1 polymer ?
#
loop_
_entity_poly.entity_id
_entity_poly.type
_entity_poly.pdbx_seq_one_letter_code
_entity_poly.pdbx_strand_id
1 'polypeptide(L)'
;MTTTRSTHFSDQFVISCGTVTLDLAARKVLILLWRKNGEYLLPKGRKDIGEDIQMTALHSTETKTQDTQMEDEDFDTVWVDEGKVLDTLTWEDDRIVVSRAMSYWNDV
;
A
#
# COMPACT_ATOMS: atom_id res chain seq x y z
N MET A 1 1.96 -35.63 -9.16
CA MET A 1 1.17 -34.55 -8.54
C MET A 1 0.49 -33.79 -9.66
N THR A 2 -0.82 -33.88 -9.80
CA THR A 2 -1.59 -33.15 -10.81
C THR A 2 -1.85 -31.74 -10.31
N THR A 3 -1.30 -30.73 -11.00
CA THR A 3 -1.54 -29.32 -10.68
C THR A 3 -3.00 -28.97 -11.02
N THR A 4 -3.82 -28.72 -10.01
CA THR A 4 -5.19 -28.22 -10.20
C THR A 4 -5.10 -26.79 -10.74
N ARG A 5 -5.47 -26.61 -12.01
CA ARG A 5 -5.54 -25.29 -12.66
C ARG A 5 -6.99 -24.81 -12.64
N SER A 6 -7.25 -23.71 -11.96
CA SER A 6 -8.55 -23.01 -12.01
C SER A 6 -8.49 -21.86 -13.01
N THR A 7 -9.63 -21.56 -13.65
CA THR A 7 -9.81 -20.39 -14.51
C THR A 7 -10.73 -19.42 -13.80
N HIS A 8 -10.31 -18.16 -13.67
CA HIS A 8 -11.09 -17.08 -13.08
C HIS A 8 -11.26 -15.98 -14.13
N PHE A 9 -12.50 -15.54 -14.34
CA PHE A 9 -12.77 -14.40 -15.22
C PHE A 9 -12.38 -13.09 -14.54
N SER A 10 -12.12 -12.03 -15.34
CA SER A 10 -11.60 -10.76 -14.84
C SER A 10 -12.54 -10.02 -13.86
N ASP A 11 -13.83 -10.34 -13.88
CA ASP A 11 -14.83 -9.84 -12.92
C ASP A 11 -14.76 -10.57 -11.56
N GLN A 12 -13.99 -11.66 -11.46
CA GLN A 12 -13.89 -12.50 -10.26
C GLN A 12 -12.63 -12.24 -9.44
N PHE A 13 -11.69 -11.41 -9.92
CA PHE A 13 -10.48 -11.08 -9.19
C PHE A 13 -10.00 -9.66 -9.49
N VAL A 14 -9.18 -9.13 -8.59
CA VAL A 14 -8.49 -7.85 -8.77
C VAL A 14 -7.01 -8.08 -8.53
N ILE A 15 -6.18 -7.50 -9.38
CA ILE A 15 -4.74 -7.38 -9.11
C ILE A 15 -4.51 -5.97 -8.59
N SER A 16 -3.87 -5.88 -7.43
CA SER A 16 -3.43 -4.61 -6.86
C SER A 16 -1.94 -4.64 -6.60
N CYS A 17 -1.35 -3.46 -6.54
CA CYS A 17 0.03 -3.27 -6.14
C CYS A 17 0.22 -1.89 -5.52
N GLY A 18 1.29 -1.77 -4.76
CA GLY A 18 1.55 -0.64 -3.89
C GLY A 18 2.97 -0.69 -3.37
N THR A 19 3.29 0.20 -2.44
CA THR A 19 4.62 0.27 -1.83
C THR A 19 4.56 0.25 -0.31
N VAL A 20 5.65 -0.21 0.30
CA VAL A 20 6.01 0.20 1.65
C VAL A 20 7.14 1.19 1.51
N THR A 21 6.84 2.49 1.65
CA THR A 21 7.84 3.54 1.50
C THR A 21 8.46 3.85 2.85
N LEU A 22 9.78 3.71 2.94
CA LEU A 22 10.57 3.95 4.14
C LEU A 22 11.43 5.20 3.95
N ASP A 23 11.37 6.12 4.91
CA ASP A 23 12.43 7.11 5.12
C ASP A 23 13.40 6.55 6.16
N LEU A 24 14.57 6.10 5.68
CA LEU A 24 15.59 5.45 6.51
C LEU A 24 16.26 6.45 7.47
N ALA A 25 16.41 7.71 7.06
CA ALA A 25 17.07 8.74 7.87
C ALA A 25 16.13 9.26 8.98
N ALA A 26 14.87 9.51 8.64
CA ALA A 26 13.87 9.97 9.61
C ALA A 26 13.24 8.84 10.42
N ARG A 27 13.50 7.57 10.06
CA ARG A 27 12.88 6.36 10.65
C ARG A 27 11.35 6.43 10.62
N LYS A 28 10.81 6.74 9.44
CA LYS A 28 9.36 6.87 9.20
C LYS A 28 8.90 5.99 8.06
N VAL A 29 7.62 5.63 8.10
CA VAL A 29 6.91 4.89 7.05
C VAL A 29 5.79 5.75 6.51
N LEU A 30 5.61 5.74 5.19
CA LEU A 30 4.48 6.40 4.54
C LEU A 30 3.24 5.50 4.60
N ILE A 31 2.14 6.02 5.11
CA ILE A 31 0.83 5.36 5.10
C ILE A 31 -0.25 6.34 4.60
N LEU A 32 -1.43 5.80 4.29
CA LEU A 32 -2.61 6.56 3.91
C LEU A 32 -3.65 6.52 5.04
N LEU A 33 -4.24 7.68 5.36
CA LEU A 33 -5.46 7.78 6.17
C LEU A 33 -6.66 7.89 5.24
N TRP A 34 -7.57 6.93 5.25
CA TRP A 34 -8.86 7.06 4.59
C TRP A 34 -9.80 7.87 5.46
N ARG A 35 -10.08 9.12 5.06
CA ARG A 35 -10.89 10.03 5.88
C ARG A 35 -12.32 9.55 6.09
N LYS A 36 -12.89 8.79 5.15
CA LYS A 36 -14.29 8.36 5.20
C LYS A 36 -14.58 7.43 6.37
N ASN A 37 -13.64 6.57 6.74
CA ASN A 37 -13.81 5.58 7.81
C ASN A 37 -12.71 5.63 8.89
N GLY A 38 -11.71 6.50 8.73
CA GLY A 38 -10.60 6.65 9.68
C GLY A 38 -9.58 5.52 9.63
N GLU A 39 -9.56 4.72 8.56
CA GLU A 39 -8.63 3.60 8.42
C GLU A 39 -7.24 4.07 7.99
N TYR A 40 -6.21 3.41 8.50
CA TYR A 40 -4.83 3.60 8.11
C TYR A 40 -4.34 2.38 7.33
N LEU A 41 -3.87 2.60 6.11
CA LEU A 41 -3.53 1.55 5.15
C LEU A 41 -2.25 1.90 4.37
N LEU A 42 -1.69 0.91 3.69
CA LEU A 42 -0.58 1.15 2.76
C LEU A 42 -1.06 1.80 1.44
N PRO A 43 -0.22 2.64 0.79
CA PRO A 43 -0.48 3.09 -0.57
C PRO A 43 -0.55 1.90 -1.54
N LYS A 44 -1.72 1.69 -2.15
CA LYS A 44 -1.96 0.64 -3.14
C LYS A 44 -3.08 1.03 -4.10
N GLY A 45 -2.98 0.58 -5.35
CA GLY A 45 -3.96 0.81 -6.41
C GLY A 45 -4.31 -0.49 -7.13
N ARG A 46 -5.45 -0.50 -7.84
CA ARG A 46 -5.80 -1.58 -8.76
C ARG A 46 -4.98 -1.40 -10.04
N LYS A 47 -4.44 -2.49 -10.57
CA LYS A 47 -3.64 -2.48 -11.79
C LYS A 47 -4.57 -2.51 -13.01
N ASP A 48 -4.40 -1.55 -13.92
CA ASP A 48 -5.17 -1.54 -15.16
C ASP A 48 -4.63 -2.53 -16.20
N ILE A 49 -5.47 -2.89 -17.18
CA ILE A 49 -5.07 -3.79 -18.26
C ILE A 49 -3.99 -3.10 -19.11
N GLY A 50 -2.86 -3.80 -19.30
CA GLY A 50 -1.70 -3.27 -20.03
C GLY A 50 -0.75 -2.42 -19.19
N GLU A 51 -1.09 -2.13 -17.93
CA GLU A 51 -0.22 -1.39 -17.01
C GLU A 51 0.83 -2.30 -16.35
N ASP A 52 2.05 -1.78 -16.18
CA ASP A 52 3.12 -2.43 -15.43
C ASP A 52 2.91 -2.29 -13.91
N ILE A 53 3.27 -3.35 -13.17
CA ILE A 53 3.05 -3.43 -11.71
C ILE A 53 3.89 -2.38 -10.97
N GLN A 54 5.12 -2.10 -11.42
CA GLN A 54 5.97 -1.10 -10.77
C GLN A 54 5.43 0.30 -10.99
N MET A 55 5.01 0.62 -12.22
CA MET A 55 4.38 1.91 -12.54
C MET A 55 3.11 2.15 -11.74
N THR A 56 2.24 1.13 -11.64
CA THR A 56 1.02 1.21 -10.84
C THR A 56 1.34 1.47 -9.36
N ALA A 57 2.35 0.77 -8.81
CA ALA A 57 2.77 0.94 -7.42
C ALA A 57 3.29 2.35 -7.16
N LEU A 58 4.10 2.90 -8.07
CA LEU A 58 4.61 4.27 -8.00
C LEU A 58 3.45 5.28 -8.04
N HIS A 59 2.57 5.21 -9.04
CA HIS A 59 1.41 6.11 -9.15
C HIS A 59 0.51 6.06 -7.90
N SER A 60 0.31 4.87 -7.32
CA SER A 60 -0.51 4.74 -6.11
C SER A 60 0.13 5.31 -4.84
N THR A 61 1.43 5.56 -4.89
CA THR A 61 2.28 6.06 -3.79
C THR A 61 2.62 7.54 -3.93
N GLU A 62 2.59 8.08 -5.15
CA GLU A 62 2.71 9.51 -5.39
C GLU A 62 1.75 10.27 -4.46
N THR A 63 2.15 11.48 -4.06
CA THR A 63 1.37 12.28 -3.11
C THR A 63 -0.05 12.41 -3.65
N LYS A 64 -0.99 11.76 -2.97
CA LYS A 64 -2.38 11.79 -3.40
C LYS A 64 -2.92 13.21 -3.20
N THR A 65 -3.03 13.93 -4.30
CA THR A 65 -3.69 15.24 -4.38
C THR A 65 -5.13 15.03 -4.83
N GLN A 66 -6.04 15.94 -4.48
CA GLN A 66 -7.47 15.76 -4.73
C GLN A 66 -7.80 15.40 -6.20
N ASP A 67 -7.01 15.90 -7.16
CA ASP A 67 -7.24 15.69 -8.60
C ASP A 67 -6.68 14.35 -9.14
N THR A 68 -5.97 13.59 -8.31
CA THR A 68 -5.40 12.26 -8.67
C THR A 68 -6.20 11.08 -8.10
N GLN A 69 -7.28 11.37 -7.37
CA GLN A 69 -8.10 10.40 -6.65
C GLN A 69 -9.44 10.18 -7.37
N MET A 70 -9.98 8.96 -7.29
CA MET A 70 -11.37 8.71 -7.66
C MET A 70 -12.31 9.37 -6.63
N GLU A 71 -13.57 9.70 -7.00
CA GLU A 71 -14.53 10.33 -6.06
C GLU A 71 -14.75 9.54 -4.76
N ASP A 72 -14.56 8.22 -4.81
CA ASP A 72 -14.67 7.36 -3.64
C ASP A 72 -13.39 7.33 -2.77
N GLU A 73 -12.25 7.73 -3.32
CA GLU A 73 -10.94 7.82 -2.66
C GLU A 73 -10.73 9.19 -2.00
N ASP A 74 -10.76 9.26 -0.66
CA ASP A 74 -10.41 10.47 0.11
C ASP A 74 -9.33 10.09 1.11
N PHE A 75 -8.10 10.00 0.59
CA PHE A 75 -6.92 9.60 1.36
C PHE A 75 -5.99 10.78 1.64
N ASP A 76 -5.51 10.85 2.88
CA ASP A 76 -4.38 11.69 3.27
C ASP A 76 -3.09 10.89 3.34
N THR A 77 -2.00 11.52 2.89
CA THR A 77 -0.65 10.96 3.01
C THR A 77 -0.07 11.31 4.39
N VAL A 78 0.36 10.32 5.16
CA VAL A 78 0.86 10.49 6.53
C VAL A 78 2.18 9.76 6.71
N TRP A 79 3.19 10.46 7.24
CA TRP A 79 4.45 9.84 7.67
C TRP A 79 4.38 9.49 9.16
N VAL A 80 4.51 8.21 9.48
CA VAL A 80 4.42 7.70 10.85
C VAL A 80 5.77 7.15 11.30
N ASP A 81 6.11 7.46 12.55
CA ASP A 81 7.32 6.98 13.22
C ASP A 81 7.34 5.45 13.32
N GLU A 82 8.52 4.85 13.17
CA GLU A 82 8.72 3.40 13.26
C GLU A 82 8.16 2.76 14.54
N GLY A 83 8.19 3.47 15.67
CA GLY A 83 7.74 2.95 16.95
C GLY A 83 6.22 2.93 17.09
N LYS A 84 5.51 3.54 16.13
CA LYS A 84 4.04 3.69 16.16
C LYS A 84 3.34 3.11 14.94
N VAL A 85 4.06 2.86 13.84
CA VAL A 85 3.44 2.50 12.56
C VAL A 85 2.61 1.21 12.66
N LEU A 86 3.09 0.20 13.36
CA LEU A 86 2.38 -1.08 13.50
C LEU A 86 1.09 -0.93 14.32
N ASP A 87 1.10 -0.08 15.35
CA ASP A 87 -0.09 0.24 16.16
C ASP A 87 -1.07 1.15 15.41
N THR A 88 -0.58 1.92 14.43
CA THR A 88 -1.39 2.86 13.66
C THR A 88 -2.15 2.18 12.52
N LEU A 89 -1.53 1.24 11.82
CA LEU A 89 -2.15 0.52 10.71
C LEU A 89 -3.44 -0.19 11.15
N THR A 90 -4.47 -0.20 10.31
CA THR A 90 -5.74 -0.85 10.65
C THR A 90 -5.65 -2.36 10.43
N TRP A 91 -5.05 -2.79 9.31
CA TRP A 91 -5.07 -4.18 8.88
C TRP A 91 -3.82 -4.95 9.32
N GLU A 92 -4.03 -6.20 9.78
CA GLU A 92 -2.93 -7.07 10.22
C GLU A 92 -1.99 -7.45 9.09
N ASP A 93 -2.53 -7.71 7.89
CA ASP A 93 -1.70 -8.04 6.72
C ASP A 93 -0.74 -6.89 6.38
N ASP A 94 -1.19 -5.64 6.47
CA ASP A 94 -0.35 -4.47 6.27
C ASP A 94 0.76 -4.39 7.34
N ARG A 95 0.44 -4.67 8.62
CA ARG A 95 1.46 -4.74 9.69
C ARG A 95 2.53 -5.78 9.39
N ILE A 96 2.14 -6.97 8.92
CA ILE A 96 3.09 -8.04 8.60
C ILE A 96 4.06 -7.59 7.50
N VAL A 97 3.53 -7.01 6.42
CA VAL A 97 4.35 -6.54 5.29
C VAL A 97 5.27 -5.40 5.73
N VAL A 98 4.76 -4.43 6.50
CA VAL A 98 5.56 -3.32 7.04
C VAL A 98 6.65 -3.83 7.98
N SER A 99 6.34 -4.73 8.92
CA SER A 99 7.34 -5.28 9.85
C SER A 99 8.54 -5.91 9.14
N ARG A 100 8.31 -6.56 8.00
CA ARG A 100 9.38 -7.12 7.17
C ARG A 100 10.20 -6.03 6.50
N ALA A 101 9.57 -4.99 5.98
CA ALA A 101 10.29 -3.86 5.38
C ALA A 101 11.12 -3.09 6.44
N MET A 102 10.62 -2.96 7.66
CA MET A 102 11.32 -2.29 8.76
C MET A 102 12.67 -2.96 9.11
N SER A 103 12.91 -4.22 8.73
CA SER A 103 14.21 -4.86 8.97
C SER A 103 15.37 -4.14 8.27
N TYR A 104 15.09 -3.46 7.14
CA TYR A 104 16.09 -2.72 6.36
C TYR A 104 16.67 -1.50 7.07
N TRP A 105 16.05 -1.01 8.16
CA TRP A 105 16.67 0.07 8.95
C TRP A 105 17.94 -0.36 9.68
N ASN A 106 18.14 -1.66 9.89
CA ASN A 106 19.33 -2.17 10.55
C ASN A 106 20.51 -2.35 9.58
N ASP A 107 20.28 -2.20 8.28
CA ASP A 107 21.27 -2.37 7.22
C ASP A 107 21.93 -1.04 6.79
N VAL A 108 21.60 0.07 7.46
CA VAL A 108 22.08 1.44 7.19
C VAL A 108 22.79 2.00 8.42
#